data_AF-A0A968TY23-F1
#
_entry.id   AF-A0A968TY23-F1
#
_cell.length_a   1.000
_cell.length_b   1.000
_cell.length_c   1.000
_cell.angle_alpha   90.00
_cell.angle_beta   90.00
_cell.angle_gamma   90.00
#
_symmetry.space_group_name_H-M   'P 1'
#
loop_
_entity.id
_entity.type
_entity.pdbx_description
1 polymer ?
#
loop_
_entity_poly.entity_id
_entity_poly.type
_entity_poly.pdbx_seq_one_letter_code
_entity_poly.pdbx_strand_id
1 'polypeptide(L)' 'MQAFLAVDEQIARNVIARDIQIDAMHDELHSALVTAARTAPEQLDIVIDLIDTSNVLERAADRAGNIAERVLYLIGS' A
#
# COMPACT_ATOMS: atom_id res chain seq x y z
N MET A 1 27.82 7.49 12.35
CA MET A 1 27.28 7.82 11.02
C MET A 1 26.90 6.57 10.24
N GLN A 2 27.79 5.59 10.03
CA GLN A 2 27.46 4.33 9.33
C GLN A 2 26.28 3.55 9.92
N ALA A 3 26.20 3.42 11.25
CA ALA A 3 25.08 2.74 11.91
C ALA A 3 23.72 3.44 11.68
N PHE A 4 23.71 4.75 11.46
CA PHE A 4 22.49 5.52 11.18
C PHE A 4 22.01 5.27 9.74
N LEU A 5 22.94 5.32 8.77
CA LEU A 5 22.65 4.98 7.37
C LEU A 5 22.12 3.55 7.19
N ALA A 6 22.69 2.59 7.92
CA ALA A 6 22.23 1.20 7.88
C ALA A 6 20.80 1.01 8.45
N VAL A 7 20.44 1.79 9.47
CA VAL A 7 19.08 1.79 10.04
C VAL A 7 18.08 2.38 9.06
N ASP A 8 18.42 3.52 8.45
CA ASP A 8 17.56 4.17 7.45
C ASP A 8 17.36 3.28 6.22
N GLU A 9 18.42 2.59 5.76
CA GLU A 9 18.34 1.63 4.67
C GLU A 9 17.38 0.49 4.99
N GLN A 10 17.50 -0.12 6.18
CA GLN A 10 16.65 -1.22 6.60
C GLN A 10 15.18 -0.78 6.73
N ILE A 11 14.93 0.41 7.29
CA ILE A 11 13.57 0.97 7.41
C ILE A 11 12.98 1.19 6.02
N ALA A 12 13.74 1.79 5.09
CA ALA A 12 13.27 2.05 3.74
C ALA A 12 12.93 0.75 2.98
N ARG A 13 13.78 -0.28 3.06
CA ARG A 13 13.49 -1.60 2.47
C ARG A 13 12.22 -2.22 3.05
N ASN A 14 12.01 -2.10 4.37
CA ASN A 14 10.81 -2.62 5.02
C ASN A 14 9.54 -1.88 4.59
N VAL A 15 9.61 -0.56 4.37
CA VAL A 15 8.48 0.24 3.87
C VAL A 15 8.10 -0.20 2.46
N ILE A 16 9.08 -0.31 1.54
CA ILE A 16 8.83 -0.78 0.16
C ILE A 16 8.23 -2.19 0.17
N ALA A 17 8.75 -3.10 1.00
CA ALA A 17 8.20 -4.46 1.09
C ALA A 17 6.75 -4.48 1.58
N ARG A 18 6.37 -3.56 2.48
CA ARG A 18 4.98 -3.43 2.96
C ARG A 18 4.06 -2.80 1.92
N ASP A 19 4.58 -1.87 1.13
CA ASP A 19 3.84 -1.24 0.03
C ASP A 19 3.35 -2.30 -0.96
N ILE A 20 4.25 -3.17 -1.41
CA ILE A 20 3.94 -4.32 -2.27
C ILE A 20 2.88 -5.25 -1.66
N GLN A 21 2.92 -5.45 -0.34
CA GLN A 21 1.90 -6.26 0.36
C GLN A 21 0.53 -5.58 0.37
N ILE A 22 0.50 -4.25 0.56
CA ILE A 22 -0.73 -3.47 0.56
C ILE A 22 -1.35 -3.46 -0.85
N ASP A 23 -0.55 -3.35 -1.90
CA ASP A 23 -1.01 -3.44 -3.29
C ASP A 23 -1.68 -4.79 -3.58
N ALA A 24 -1.01 -5.90 -3.19
CA ALA A 24 -1.57 -7.23 -3.38
C ALA A 24 -2.89 -7.42 -2.61
N MET A 25 -2.96 -6.93 -1.37
CA MET A 25 -4.19 -6.97 -0.57
C MET A 25 -5.29 -6.09 -1.16
N HIS A 26 -4.94 -4.93 -1.72
CA HIS A 26 -5.86 -4.02 -2.40
C HIS A 26 -6.52 -4.71 -3.60
N ASP A 27 -5.72 -5.35 -4.45
CA ASP A 27 -6.19 -6.08 -5.63
C ASP A 27 -7.13 -7.25 -5.27
N GLU A 28 -6.74 -8.05 -4.26
CA GLU A 28 -7.56 -9.15 -3.76
C GLU A 28 -8.90 -8.65 -3.20
N LEU A 29 -8.86 -7.62 -2.37
CA LEU A 29 -10.06 -7.02 -1.76
C LEU A 29 -10.96 -6.41 -2.83
N HIS A 30 -10.41 -5.68 -3.80
CA HIS A 30 -11.17 -5.07 -4.88
C HIS A 30 -11.92 -6.13 -5.71
N SER A 31 -11.26 -7.25 -6.04
CA SER A 31 -11.90 -8.36 -6.76
C SER A 31 -13.04 -9.02 -5.96
N ALA A 32 -12.84 -9.20 -4.65
CA ALA A 32 -13.87 -9.70 -3.74
C ALA A 32 -15.07 -8.75 -3.63
N LEU A 33 -14.82 -7.44 -3.54
CA LEU A 33 -15.84 -6.39 -3.44
C LEU A 33 -16.65 -6.27 -4.75
N VAL A 34 -16.01 -6.34 -5.91
CA VAL A 34 -16.70 -6.39 -7.21
C VAL A 34 -17.62 -7.62 -7.30
N THR A 35 -17.18 -8.75 -6.74
CA THR A 35 -18.01 -9.96 -6.67
C THR A 35 -19.21 -9.74 -5.74
N ALA A 36 -18.99 -9.15 -4.57
CA ALA A 36 -20.06 -8.82 -3.61
C ALA A 36 -21.10 -7.86 -4.21
N ALA A 37 -20.67 -6.82 -4.95
CA ALA A 37 -21.58 -5.91 -5.65
C ALA A 37 -22.50 -6.61 -6.67
N ARG A 38 -22.05 -7.73 -7.25
CA ARG A 38 -22.83 -8.51 -8.22
C ARG A 38 -23.79 -9.50 -7.53
N THR A 39 -23.38 -10.08 -6.40
CA THR A 39 -24.16 -11.12 -5.71
C THR A 39 -25.11 -10.58 -4.65
N ALA A 40 -24.86 -9.38 -4.12
CA ALA A 40 -25.65 -8.70 -3.11
C ALA A 40 -25.83 -7.20 -3.44
N PRO A 41 -26.64 -6.86 -4.47
CA PRO A 41 -26.81 -5.47 -4.92
C PRO A 41 -27.35 -4.53 -3.85
N GLU A 42 -28.07 -5.05 -2.85
CA GLU A 42 -28.55 -4.29 -1.70
C GLU A 42 -27.43 -3.77 -0.79
N GLN A 43 -26.21 -4.30 -0.94
CA GLN A 43 -25.01 -3.88 -0.18
C GLN A 43 -24.11 -2.92 -0.99
N LEU A 44 -24.57 -2.43 -2.15
CA LEU A 44 -23.75 -1.65 -3.07
C LEU A 44 -23.10 -0.43 -2.40
N ASP A 45 -23.85 0.31 -1.57
CA ASP A 45 -23.32 1.49 -0.88
C ASP A 45 -22.13 1.13 0.05
N ILE A 46 -22.26 0.02 0.79
CA ILE A 46 -21.18 -0.49 1.66
C ILE A 46 -19.97 -0.92 0.83
N VAL A 47 -20.21 -1.57 -0.31
CA VAL A 47 -19.13 -2.00 -1.21
C VAL A 47 -18.36 -0.79 -1.76
N ILE A 48 -19.07 0.27 -2.14
CA ILE A 48 -18.46 1.52 -2.64
C ILE A 48 -17.60 2.14 -1.53
N ASP A 49 -18.13 2.28 -0.31
CA ASP A 49 -17.38 2.84 0.83
C ASP A 49 -16.10 2.04 1.13
N LEU A 50 -16.15 0.72 1.00
CA LEU A 50 -14.99 -0.16 1.20
C LEU A 50 -13.95 0.00 0.08
N ILE A 51 -14.37 0.13 -1.18
CA ILE A 51 -13.46 0.40 -2.31
C ILE A 51 -12.77 1.76 -2.10
N ASP A 52 -13.53 2.79 -1.75
CA ASP A 52 -12.98 4.14 -1.54
C ASP A 52 -11.99 4.17 -0.37
N THR A 53 -12.32 3.49 0.72
CA THR A 53 -11.42 3.33 1.87
C THR A 53 -10.13 2.60 1.47
N SER A 54 -10.25 1.50 0.73
CA SER A 54 -9.11 0.73 0.24
C SER A 54 -8.19 1.57 -0.65
N ASN A 55 -8.78 2.36 -1.56
CA ASN A 55 -8.05 3.29 -2.42
C ASN A 55 -7.28 4.37 -1.65
N VAL A 56 -7.81 4.85 -0.51
CA VAL A 56 -7.09 5.83 0.33
C VAL A 56 -5.87 5.20 0.98
N LEU A 57 -5.98 3.94 1.42
CA LEU A 57 -4.90 3.20 2.07
C LEU A 57 -3.77 2.88 1.09
N GLU A 58 -4.09 2.38 -0.11
CA GLU A 58 -3.10 2.11 -1.17
C GLU A 58 -2.31 3.38 -1.51
N ARG A 59 -2.99 4.49 -1.79
CA ARG A 59 -2.29 5.77 -2.07
C ARG A 59 -1.41 6.26 -0.93
N ALA A 60 -1.75 5.93 0.32
CA ALA A 60 -0.92 6.29 1.46
C ALA A 60 0.34 5.40 1.54
N ALA A 61 0.20 4.11 1.22
CA ALA A 61 1.29 3.17 1.12
C ALA A 61 2.25 3.55 -0.02
N ASP A 62 1.74 3.80 -1.23
CA ASP A 62 2.55 4.17 -2.41
C ASP A 62 3.38 5.42 -2.13
N ARG A 63 2.80 6.44 -1.47
CA ARG A 63 3.55 7.63 -1.07
C ARG A 63 4.68 7.31 -0.09
N ALA A 64 4.45 6.38 0.84
CA ALA A 64 5.50 5.94 1.77
C ALA A 64 6.59 5.12 1.06
N GLY A 65 6.22 4.24 0.11
CA GLY A 65 7.13 3.51 -0.76
C GLY A 65 8.02 4.44 -1.57
N ASN A 66 7.43 5.40 -2.27
CA ASN A 66 8.15 6.43 -3.04
C ASN A 66 9.15 7.24 -2.19
N ILE A 67 8.82 7.57 -0.94
CA ILE A 67 9.75 8.24 -0.01
C ILE A 67 10.89 7.30 0.36
N ALA A 68 10.59 6.04 0.66
CA ALA A 68 11.59 5.03 1.01
C ALA A 68 12.57 4.74 -0.15
N GLU A 69 12.08 4.67 -1.39
CA GLU A 69 12.93 4.53 -2.57
C GLU A 69 13.93 5.69 -2.71
N ARG A 70 13.47 6.92 -2.47
CA ARG A 70 14.34 8.11 -2.47
C ARG A 70 15.40 8.04 -1.37
N VAL A 71 15.07 7.55 -0.18
CA VAL A 71 16.05 7.34 0.90
C VAL A 71 17.12 6.33 0.48
N LEU A 72 16.73 5.19 -0.13
CA LEU A 72 17.69 4.21 -0.63
C LEU A 72 18.60 4.78 -1.71
N TYR A 73 18.04 5.58 -2.62
CA TYR A 73 18.82 6.26 -3.66
C TYR A 73 19.88 7.20 -3.08
N LEU A 74 19.55 7.95 -2.02
CA LEU A 74 20.46 8.88 -1.33
C LEU A 74 21.52 8.19 -0.47
N ILE A 75 21.27 6.96 0.02
CA ILE A 75 22.26 6.18 0.77
C ILE A 75 23.26 5.51 -0.20
N GLY A 76 22.79 5.08 -1.38
CA GLY A 76 23.61 4.43 -2.40
C GLY A 76 24.45 5.38 -3.28
N SER A 77 24.34 6.69 -3.08
CA SER A 77 25.05 7.75 -3.81
C SER A 77 26.35 8.21 -3.14
#